data_AF-A0A501WLR8-F1
#
_entry.id   AF-A0A501WLR8-F1
#
_cell.length_a   1.000
_cell.length_b   1.000
_cell.length_c   1.000
_cell.angle_alpha   90.00
_cell.angle_beta   90.00
_cell.angle_gamma   90.00
#
_symmetry.space_group_name_H-M   'P 1'
#
loop_
_entity.id
_entity.type
_entity.pdbx_description
1 polymer ?
#
loop_
_entity_poly.entity_id
_entity_poly.type
_entity_poly.pdbx_seq_one_letter_code
_entity_poly.pdbx_strand_id
1 'polypeptide(L)'
;MKDLPQYWFIELTLFWEGGINTKPLMRQFGVTRQTASQWLKHYEKDSANKLDYCSSTKSYHCESLLPRYINQSIDEYLDWCETGQFPRRHTISVLPIDRLRQVQCFVDPAIVRPLIKAMRHSGGL
;
A
#
# COMPACT_ATOMS: atom_id res chain seq x y z
N MET A 1 13.52 -8.06 9.76
CA MET A 1 12.04 -8.00 9.70
C MET A 1 11.60 -8.99 8.64
N LYS A 2 10.58 -9.83 8.87
CA LYS A 2 10.09 -10.72 7.81
C LYS A 2 9.39 -9.87 6.76
N ASP A 3 9.71 -10.12 5.49
CA ASP A 3 9.12 -9.39 4.39
C ASP A 3 7.79 -10.04 4.05
N LEU A 4 6.70 -9.33 4.36
CA LEU A 4 5.33 -9.79 4.16
C LEU A 4 4.69 -8.90 3.08
N PRO A 5 4.70 -9.32 1.79
CA PRO A 5 4.15 -8.54 0.69
C PRO A 5 2.70 -8.09 0.92
N GLN A 6 1.91 -8.92 1.61
CA GLN A 6 0.54 -8.60 1.99
C GLN A 6 0.45 -7.45 3.01
N TYR A 7 1.39 -7.35 3.95
CA TYR A 7 1.40 -6.24 4.92
C TYR A 7 1.90 -4.94 4.28
N TRP A 8 2.89 -5.04 3.40
CA TRP A 8 3.29 -3.93 2.55
C TRP A 8 2.10 -3.39 1.76
N PHE A 9 1.33 -4.27 1.13
CA PHE A 9 0.19 -3.83 0.31
C PHE A 9 -0.96 -3.24 1.15
N ILE A 10 -1.20 -3.80 2.34
CA ILE A 10 -2.17 -3.24 3.29
C ILE A 10 -1.77 -1.80 3.67
N GLU A 11 -0.52 -1.58 4.06
CA GLU A 11 -0.04 -0.26 4.43
C GLU A 11 -0.04 0.71 3.26
N LEU A 12 0.42 0.28 2.08
CA LEU A 12 0.44 1.10 0.87
C LEU A 12 -0.96 1.64 0.56
N THR A 13 -1.96 0.76 0.61
CA THR A 13 -3.36 1.13 0.34
C THR A 13 -3.95 2.00 1.44
N LEU A 14 -3.71 1.67 2.72
CA LEU A 14 -4.18 2.49 3.85
C LEU A 14 -3.56 3.89 3.82
N PHE A 15 -2.28 4.00 3.48
CA PHE A 15 -1.55 5.26 3.44
C PHE A 15 -2.03 6.12 2.27
N TRP A 16 -1.94 5.61 1.03
CA TRP A 16 -2.19 6.40 -0.18
C TRP A 16 -3.65 6.44 -0.61
N GLU A 17 -4.42 5.38 -0.39
CA GLU A 17 -5.86 5.35 -0.78
C GLU A 17 -6.78 5.64 0.41
N GLY A 18 -6.25 5.63 1.63
CA GLY A 18 -6.96 5.98 2.85
C GLY A 18 -7.83 4.87 3.41
N GLY A 19 -7.95 3.70 2.75
CA GLY A 19 -8.74 2.58 3.23
C GLY A 19 -8.54 1.32 2.39
N ILE A 20 -8.77 0.15 2.98
CA ILE A 20 -8.62 -1.13 2.30
C ILE A 20 -9.77 -2.08 2.62
N ASN A 21 -10.16 -2.91 1.65
CA ASN A 21 -11.02 -4.06 1.88
C ASN A 21 -10.40 -5.32 1.27
N THR A 22 -11.14 -6.42 1.26
CA THR A 22 -10.61 -7.71 0.75
C THR A 22 -10.44 -7.73 -0.76
N LYS A 23 -11.14 -6.89 -1.54
CA LYS A 23 -11.12 -6.96 -3.01
C LYS A 23 -9.75 -6.64 -3.61
N PRO A 24 -9.05 -5.54 -3.22
CA PRO A 24 -7.69 -5.28 -3.69
C PRO A 24 -6.72 -6.42 -3.36
N LEU A 25 -6.81 -6.98 -2.14
CA LEU A 25 -5.97 -8.11 -1.72
C LEU A 25 -6.22 -9.36 -2.58
N MET A 26 -7.49 -9.70 -2.83
CA MET A 26 -7.83 -10.83 -3.69
C MET A 26 -7.30 -10.63 -5.11
N ARG A 27 -7.45 -9.42 -5.68
CA ARG A 27 -6.98 -9.10 -7.03
C ARG A 27 -5.46 -9.16 -7.14
N GLN A 28 -4.76 -8.56 -6.18
CA GLN A 28 -3.30 -8.46 -6.19
C GLN A 28 -2.62 -9.82 -5.96
N PHE A 29 -3.20 -10.68 -5.12
CA PHE A 29 -2.55 -11.92 -4.68
C PHE A 29 -3.20 -13.21 -5.21
N GLY A 30 -4.33 -13.12 -5.92
CA GLY A 30 -5.07 -14.30 -6.39
C GLY A 30 -5.62 -15.17 -5.26
N VAL A 31 -5.86 -14.60 -4.07
CA VAL A 31 -6.31 -15.33 -2.88
C VAL A 31 -7.82 -15.25 -2.68
N THR A 32 -8.34 -16.16 -1.85
CA THR A 32 -9.76 -16.15 -1.47
C THR A 32 -10.10 -14.97 -0.56
N ARG A 33 -11.38 -14.61 -0.48
CA ARG A 33 -11.89 -13.62 0.48
C ARG A 33 -11.55 -13.98 1.93
N GLN A 34 -11.64 -15.26 2.29
CA GLN A 34 -11.35 -15.75 3.64
C GLN A 34 -9.89 -15.50 4.01
N THR A 35 -8.97 -15.83 3.09
CA THR A 35 -7.53 -15.57 3.25
C THR A 35 -7.25 -14.07 3.37
N ALA A 36 -7.82 -13.24 2.49
CA ALA A 36 -7.65 -11.79 2.56
C ALA A 36 -8.20 -11.19 3.88
N SER A 37 -9.34 -11.68 4.37
CA SER A 37 -9.89 -11.27 5.68
C SER A 37 -8.98 -11.69 6.85
N GLN A 38 -8.37 -12.87 6.78
CA GLN A 38 -7.41 -13.32 7.79
C GLN A 38 -6.16 -12.45 7.79
N TRP A 39 -5.66 -12.04 6.62
CA TRP A 39 -4.51 -11.13 6.53
C TRP A 39 -4.75 -9.78 7.17
N LEU A 40 -5.92 -9.17 6.98
CA LEU A 40 -6.29 -7.92 7.67
C LEU A 40 -6.31 -8.09 9.19
N LYS A 41 -6.89 -9.19 9.69
CA LYS A 41 -6.91 -9.49 11.13
C LYS A 41 -5.51 -9.75 11.69
N HIS A 42 -4.66 -10.46 10.96
CA HIS A 42 -3.28 -10.71 11.38
C HIS A 42 -2.48 -9.43 11.36
N TYR A 43 -2.63 -8.59 10.34
CA TYR A 43 -1.96 -7.29 10.27
C TYR A 43 -2.32 -6.41 11.48
N GLU A 44 -3.61 -6.29 11.82
CA GLU A 44 -4.06 -5.53 12.99
C GLU A 44 -3.49 -6.09 14.31
N LYS A 45 -3.38 -7.42 14.43
CA LYS A 45 -2.82 -8.09 15.61
C LYS A 45 -1.29 -7.92 15.73
N ASP A 46 -0.59 -7.98 14.60
CA ASP A 46 0.88 -8.03 14.54
C ASP A 46 1.50 -6.62 14.43
N SER A 47 0.68 -5.59 14.22
CA SER A 47 1.09 -4.19 14.14
C SER A 47 0.52 -3.37 15.30
N ALA A 48 1.00 -2.14 15.46
CA ALA A 48 0.41 -1.16 16.38
C ALA A 48 -0.77 -0.39 15.75
N ASN A 49 -1.19 -0.78 14.54
CA ASN A 49 -2.17 -0.07 13.73
C ASN A 49 -3.56 -0.69 13.93
N LYS A 50 -4.45 0.07 14.56
CA LYS A 50 -5.86 -0.32 14.72
C LYS A 50 -6.63 -0.12 13.41
N LEU A 51 -7.43 -1.11 13.01
CA LEU A 51 -8.24 -1.04 11.79
C LEU A 51 -9.71 -0.83 12.13
N ASP A 52 -10.21 0.38 11.92
CA ASP A 52 -11.61 0.71 12.13
C ASP A 52 -12.42 0.48 10.85
N TYR A 53 -13.45 -0.37 10.94
CA TYR A 53 -14.32 -0.67 9.81
C TYR A 53 -15.37 0.41 9.60
N CYS A 54 -15.39 1.02 8.42
CA CYS A 54 -16.41 1.98 8.01
C CYS A 54 -17.49 1.30 7.16
N SER A 55 -18.73 1.32 7.64
CA SER A 55 -19.87 0.69 6.95
C SER A 55 -20.27 1.41 5.66
N SER A 56 -20.09 2.73 5.59
CA SER A 56 -20.43 3.56 4.43
C SER A 56 -19.57 3.22 3.22
N THR A 57 -18.25 3.12 3.41
CA THR A 57 -17.27 2.79 2.37
C THR A 57 -17.06 1.28 2.21
N LYS A 58 -17.50 0.47 3.18
CA LYS A 58 -17.27 -0.98 3.27
C LYS A 58 -15.78 -1.32 3.22
N SER A 59 -14.97 -0.53 3.93
CA SER A 59 -13.52 -0.67 4.04
C SER A 59 -13.03 -0.42 5.45
N TYR A 60 -11.85 -0.94 5.74
CA TYR A 60 -11.08 -0.64 6.93
C TYR A 60 -10.24 0.62 6.71
N HIS A 61 -10.13 1.43 7.75
CA HIS A 61 -9.34 2.65 7.81
C HIS A 61 -8.45 2.61 9.05
N CYS A 62 -7.40 3.42 9.06
CA CYS A 62 -6.54 3.59 10.22
C CYS A 62 -6.27 5.09 10.39
N GLU A 63 -6.77 5.69 11.47
CA GLU A 63 -6.69 7.14 11.69
C GLU A 63 -5.24 7.61 11.86
N SER A 64 -4.46 6.87 12.63
CA SER A 64 -3.05 7.16 12.94
C SER A 64 -2.16 6.02 12.47
N LEU A 65 -2.15 5.79 11.15
CA LEU A 65 -1.32 4.75 10.55
C LEU A 65 0.16 5.02 10.82
N LEU A 66 0.86 4.04 11.40
CA LEU A 66 2.31 3.99 11.58
C LEU A 66 2.89 2.96 10.63
N PRO A 67 3.31 3.36 9.40
CA PRO A 67 3.76 2.41 8.40
C PRO A 67 5.13 1.83 8.76
N ARG A 68 5.28 0.52 8.58
CA ARG A 68 6.50 -0.25 8.88
C ARG A 68 7.06 -0.96 7.64
N TYR A 69 6.23 -1.25 6.66
CA TYR A 69 6.55 -2.03 5.48
C TYR A 69 6.78 -1.15 4.24
N ILE A 70 6.12 0.00 4.12
CA ILE A 70 6.29 0.97 3.02
C ILE A 70 7.34 2.05 3.34
N ASN A 71 7.91 2.67 2.30
CA ASN A 71 8.84 3.79 2.44
C ASN A 71 8.14 5.17 2.48
N GLN A 72 6.83 5.23 2.23
CA GLN A 72 5.98 6.43 2.28
C GLN A 72 6.29 7.48 1.20
N SER A 73 7.04 7.12 0.17
CA SER A 73 7.23 7.93 -1.03
C SER A 73 6.10 7.69 -2.02
N ILE A 74 5.67 8.75 -2.71
CA ILE A 74 4.65 8.60 -3.76
C ILE A 74 5.19 7.78 -4.94
N ASP A 75 6.49 7.81 -5.18
CA ASP A 75 7.16 6.99 -6.19
C ASP A 75 6.88 5.50 -5.97
N GLU A 76 6.93 5.02 -4.71
CA GLU A 76 6.61 3.62 -4.37
C GLU A 76 5.17 3.24 -4.73
N TYR A 77 4.23 4.17 -4.57
CA TYR A 77 2.83 3.96 -4.92
C TYR A 77 2.61 3.97 -6.43
N LEU A 78 3.26 4.89 -7.15
CA LEU A 78 3.14 5.01 -8.60
C LEU A 78 3.82 3.83 -9.31
N ASP A 79 5.01 3.43 -8.86
CA ASP A 79 5.71 2.24 -9.36
C ASP A 79 4.82 0.99 -9.25
N TRP A 80 4.11 0.84 -8.12
CA TRP A 80 3.14 -0.24 -7.94
C TRP A 80 1.93 -0.09 -8.88
N CYS A 81 1.37 1.11 -9.03
CA CYS A 81 0.25 1.35 -9.94
C CYS A 81 0.59 0.98 -11.39
N GLU A 82 1.79 1.33 -11.84
CA GLU A 82 2.25 1.08 -13.22
C GLU A 82 2.60 -0.39 -13.47
N THR A 83 3.31 -1.02 -12.53
CA THR A 83 3.89 -2.36 -12.76
C THR A 83 3.06 -3.49 -12.17
N GLY A 84 2.20 -3.20 -11.19
CA GLY A 84 1.53 -4.19 -10.35
C GLY A 84 2.48 -5.01 -9.46
N GLN A 85 3.78 -4.68 -9.43
CA GLN A 85 4.80 -5.46 -8.72
C GLN A 85 5.06 -4.91 -7.33
N PHE A 86 5.49 -5.79 -6.42
CA PHE A 86 6.03 -5.41 -5.13
C PHE A 86 7.42 -4.79 -5.32
N PRO A 87 7.85 -3.87 -4.45
CA PRO A 87 9.19 -3.29 -4.53
C PRO A 87 10.20 -4.42 -4.49
N ARG A 88 10.96 -4.55 -5.58
CA ARG A 88 12.15 -5.39 -5.58
C ARG A 88 13.09 -4.75 -4.58
N ARG A 89 13.29 -5.38 -3.43
CA ARG A 89 14.42 -5.02 -2.57
C ARG A 89 15.66 -5.30 -3.39
N HIS A 90 16.20 -4.25 -3.99
CA HIS A 90 17.47 -4.34 -4.69
C HIS A 90 18.47 -4.86 -3.65
N THR A 91 18.84 -6.13 -3.74
CA THR A 91 20.20 -6.51 -3.38
C THR A 91 21.05 -5.53 -4.17
N ILE A 92 21.80 -4.69 -3.46
CA ILE A 92 22.66 -3.69 -4.08
C ILE A 92 23.68 -4.48 -4.91
N SER A 93 23.36 -4.72 -6.17
CA SER A 93 24.33 -5.15 -7.16
C SER A 93 25.16 -3.90 -7.42
N VAL A 94 26.33 -3.87 -6.81
CA VAL A 94 27.32 -2.80 -6.94
C VAL A 94 27.81 -2.80 -8.39
N LEU A 95 27.02 -2.21 -9.29
CA LEU A 95 27.45 -1.88 -10.64
C LEU A 95 27.97 -0.44 -10.59
N PRO A 96 29.13 -0.15 -11.21
CA PRO A 96 29.76 1.16 -11.18
C PRO A 96 29.08 2.12 -12.17
N ILE A 97 27.77 2.28 -12.01
CA ILE A 97 26.98 3.27 -12.73
C ILE A 97 26.27 4.06 -11.65
N ASP A 98 26.60 5.34 -11.55
CA ASP A 98 25.86 6.32 -10.77
C ASP A 98 24.45 6.42 -11.34
N ARG A 99 23.56 5.52 -10.93
CA ARG A 99 22.13 5.74 -11.09
C ARG A 99 21.80 6.92 -10.18
N LEU A 100 21.42 8.03 -10.80
CA LEU A 100 20.72 9.12 -10.12
C LEU A 100 19.62 8.47 -9.27
N ARG A 101 19.75 8.56 -7.94
CA ARG A 101 18.73 8.05 -7.04
C ARG A 101 17.44 8.79 -7.38
N GLN A 102 16.41 8.05 -7.75
CA GLN A 102 15.08 8.62 -7.94
C GLN A 102 14.75 9.44 -6.69
N VAL A 103 14.46 10.73 -6.88
CA VAL A 103 14.17 11.65 -5.78
C VAL A 103 12.86 11.17 -5.19
N GLN A 104 12.94 10.46 -4.06
CA GLN A 104 11.75 10.01 -3.34
C GLN A 104 10.96 11.24 -2.92
N CYS A 105 9.79 11.42 -3.52
CA CYS A 105 8.92 12.53 -3.21
C CYS A 105 8.07 12.15 -1.99
N PHE A 106 8.30 12.84 -0.87
CA PHE A 106 7.48 12.73 0.34
C PHE A 106 6.38 13.78 0.27
N VAL A 107 5.17 13.35 -0.05
CA VAL A 107 3.98 14.20 -0.17
C VAL A 107 2.99 13.79 0.91
N ASP A 108 2.32 14.76 1.53
CA ASP A 108 1.24 14.47 2.48
C ASP A 108 0.12 13.67 1.79
N PRO A 109 -0.20 12.44 2.26
CA PRO A 109 -1.26 11.62 1.68
C PRO A 109 -2.63 12.30 1.68
N ALA A 110 -2.89 13.23 2.60
CA ALA A 110 -4.13 13.99 2.64
C ALA A 110 -4.36 14.81 1.35
N ILE A 111 -3.27 15.26 0.70
CA ILE A 111 -3.32 16.00 -0.56
C ILE A 111 -3.51 15.05 -1.76
N VAL A 112 -2.90 13.86 -1.70
CA VAL A 112 -2.86 12.92 -2.83
C VAL A 112 -4.13 12.06 -2.91
N ARG A 113 -4.73 11.69 -1.77
CA ARG A 113 -5.93 10.84 -1.70
C ARG A 113 -7.11 11.35 -2.57
N PRO A 114 -7.47 12.66 -2.55
CA PRO A 114 -8.52 13.17 -3.42
C PRO A 114 -8.22 13.00 -4.91
N LEU A 115 -6.95 13.16 -5.31
CA LEU A 115 -6.51 12.99 -6.70
C LEU A 115 -6.61 11.53 -7.14
N ILE A 116 -6.08 10.60 -6.33
CA ILE A 116 -6.20 9.15 -6.59
C ILE A 116 -7.68 8.76 -6.73
N LYS A 117 -8.53 9.25 -5.82
CA LYS A 117 -9.97 8.97 -5.85
C LYS A 117 -10.63 9.47 -7.14
N ALA A 118 -10.26 10.67 -7.60
CA ALA A 118 -10.76 11.22 -8.86
C ALA A 118 -10.31 10.39 -10.06
N MET A 119 -9.02 10.02 -10.13
CA MET A 119 -8.45 9.23 -11.23
C MET A 119 -9.06 7.83 -11.34
N ARG A 120 -9.33 7.16 -10.20
CA ARG A 120 -10.00 5.86 -10.19
C ARG A 120 -11.47 5.95 -10.61
N HIS A 121 -12.13 7.09 -10.39
CA HIS A 121 -13.50 7.29 -10.84
C HIS A 121 -13.59 7.56 -12.36
N SER A 122 -12.59 8.23 -12.93
CA SER A 122 -12.51 8.52 -14.37
C SER A 122 -11.96 7.36 -15.22
N GLY A 123 -11.52 6.26 -14.60
CA GLY A 123 -10.96 5.09 -15.29
C GLY A 123 -9.51 5.27 -15.77
N GLY A 124 -8.80 6.27 -15.24
CA GLY A 124 -7.44 6.63 -15.67
C GLY A 124 -6.30 5.86 -14.98
N LEU A 125 -6.62 4.92 -14.09
CA LEU A 125 -5.69 4.04 -13.35
C LEU A 125 -6.25 2.62 -13.24
#